data_AF-A6G7Y9-F1
#
_entry.id   AF-A6G7Y9-F1
#
_cell.length_a   1.000
_cell.length_b   1.000
_cell.length_c   1.000
_cell.angle_alpha   90.00
_cell.angle_beta   90.00
_cell.angle_gamma   90.00
#
_symmetry.space_group_name_H-M   'P 1'
#
loop_
_entity.id
_entity.type
_entity.pdbx_description
1 polymer ?
#
loop_
_entity_poly.entity_id
_entity_poly.type
_entity_poly.pdbx_seq_one_letter_code
_entity_poly.pdbx_strand_id
1 'polypeptide(L)'
;ALAPYRNTEVLRRGKVTPYDVFNPWRATVFFVDYVHRLVQRASFRELPPEHQTVLAIKRGMASPALIGDYAEAQGRSKVTRNNAEKAALAVGLELSVLDQRIPLAWPRYPGALELVP
;
A
#
# COMPACT_ATOMS: atom_id res chain seq x y z
N ALA A 1 9.28 -3.45 -4.09
CA ALA A 1 8.08 -2.99 -4.82
C ALA A 1 7.80 -3.77 -6.12
N LEU A 2 8.80 -4.09 -6.95
CA LEU A 2 8.57 -4.73 -8.27
C LEU A 2 8.61 -6.27 -8.29
N ALA A 3 8.96 -6.93 -7.18
CA ALA A 3 9.07 -8.39 -7.10
C ALA A 3 7.80 -9.16 -7.54
N PRO A 4 6.56 -8.71 -7.27
CA PRO A 4 5.35 -9.39 -7.74
C PRO A 4 5.15 -9.33 -9.26
N TYR A 5 5.80 -8.40 -9.96
CA TYR A 5 5.60 -8.18 -11.40
C TYR A 5 6.64 -8.91 -12.25
N ARG A 6 7.73 -9.39 -11.65
CA ARG A 6 8.93 -9.97 -12.31
C ARG A 6 8.61 -11.06 -13.35
N ASN A 7 7.50 -11.79 -13.17
CA ASN A 7 7.09 -12.89 -14.05
C ASN A 7 5.72 -12.65 -14.70
N THR A 8 5.20 -11.42 -14.68
CA THR A 8 3.91 -11.11 -15.32
C THR A 8 4.11 -10.91 -16.82
N GLU A 9 3.23 -11.51 -17.62
CA GLU A 9 3.29 -11.43 -19.08
C GLU A 9 3.23 -9.98 -19.62
N VAL A 10 2.68 -9.07 -18.82
CA VAL A 10 2.57 -7.63 -19.09
C VAL A 10 3.93 -6.93 -19.12
N LEU A 11 4.85 -7.26 -18.18
CA LEU A 11 6.23 -6.76 -18.23
C LEU A 11 6.98 -7.33 -19.44
N ARG A 12 6.80 -8.62 -19.74
CA ARG A 12 7.44 -9.30 -20.89
C ARG A 12 7.05 -8.68 -22.23
N ARG A 13 5.79 -8.23 -22.37
CA ARG A 13 5.25 -7.57 -23.57
C ARG A 13 5.59 -6.07 -23.65
N GLY A 14 6.34 -5.51 -22.68
CA GLY A 14 6.72 -4.09 -22.67
C GLY A 14 5.58 -3.12 -22.43
N LYS A 15 4.40 -3.59 -21.99
CA LYS A 15 3.23 -2.75 -21.74
C LYS A 15 3.38 -1.91 -20.46
N VAL A 16 4.12 -2.45 -19.49
CA VAL A 16 4.54 -1.77 -18.27
C VAL A 16 6.05 -1.93 -18.15
N THR A 17 6.75 -0.87 -17.77
CA THR A 17 8.21 -0.86 -17.60
C THR A 17 8.58 -0.40 -16.19
N PRO A 18 9.79 -0.73 -15.70
CA PRO A 18 10.28 -0.19 -14.43
C PRO A 18 10.32 1.35 -14.39
N TYR A 19 10.37 2.03 -15.54
CA TYR A 19 10.40 3.49 -15.63
C TYR A 19 9.03 4.13 -15.43
N ASP A 20 7.94 3.37 -15.47
CA ASP A 20 6.59 3.90 -15.28
C ASP A 20 6.37 4.48 -13.89
N VAL A 21 7.24 4.15 -12.92
CA VAL A 21 7.28 4.79 -11.60
C VAL A 21 7.61 6.29 -11.66
N PHE A 22 8.24 6.75 -12.74
CA PHE A 22 8.52 8.17 -12.99
C PHE A 22 7.39 8.88 -13.74
N ASN A 23 6.43 8.13 -14.30
CA ASN A 23 5.23 8.71 -14.86
C ASN A 23 4.20 8.93 -13.72
N PRO A 24 3.79 10.18 -13.43
CA PRO A 24 2.94 10.46 -12.26
C PRO A 24 1.63 9.68 -12.26
N TRP A 25 0.95 9.61 -13.41
CA TRP A 25 -0.31 8.89 -13.53
C TRP A 25 -0.14 7.38 -13.30
N ARG A 26 0.81 6.75 -14.00
CA ARG A 26 1.05 5.31 -13.85
C ARG A 26 1.51 4.96 -12.43
N ALA A 27 2.35 5.77 -11.83
CA ALA A 27 2.78 5.61 -10.44
C ALA A 27 1.59 5.67 -9.47
N THR A 28 0.68 6.63 -9.64
CA THR A 28 -0.56 6.70 -8.85
C THR A 28 -1.40 5.45 -9.02
N VAL A 29 -1.60 4.99 -10.26
CA VAL A 29 -2.39 3.79 -10.53
C VAL A 29 -1.78 2.55 -9.87
N PHE A 30 -0.46 2.34 -9.99
CA PHE A 30 0.20 1.21 -9.33
C PHE A 30 0.13 1.29 -7.80
N PHE A 31 0.26 2.48 -7.23
CA PHE A 31 0.10 2.67 -5.80
C PHE A 31 -1.31 2.29 -5.35
N VAL A 32 -2.34 2.77 -6.06
CA VAL A 32 -3.75 2.47 -5.78
C VAL A 32 -4.03 0.97 -5.88
N ASP A 33 -3.60 0.30 -6.95
CA ASP A 33 -3.75 -1.15 -7.11
C ASP A 33 -3.03 -1.92 -5.99
N TYR A 34 -1.83 -1.48 -5.62
CA TYR A 34 -1.07 -2.13 -4.56
C TYR A 34 -1.80 -2.03 -3.21
N VAL A 35 -2.31 -0.85 -2.86
CA VAL A 35 -3.12 -0.67 -1.64
C VAL A 35 -4.40 -1.51 -1.71
N HIS A 36 -5.08 -1.54 -2.87
CA HIS A 36 -6.26 -2.38 -3.06
C HIS A 36 -5.94 -3.87 -2.79
N ARG A 37 -4.81 -4.39 -3.28
CA ARG A 37 -4.39 -5.76 -2.98
C ARG A 37 -4.06 -5.98 -1.51
N LEU A 38 -3.54 -4.98 -0.79
CA LEU A 38 -3.28 -5.08 0.65
C LEU A 38 -4.57 -5.16 1.46
N VAL A 39 -5.57 -4.32 1.17
CA VAL A 39 -6.87 -4.33 1.89
C VAL A 39 -7.67 -5.62 1.66
N GLN A 40 -7.43 -6.30 0.53
CA GLN A 40 -8.09 -7.57 0.19
C GLN A 40 -7.45 -8.78 0.90
N ARG A 41 -6.27 -8.63 1.54
CA ARG A 41 -5.62 -9.75 2.24
C ARG A 41 -6.39 -10.13 3.50
N ALA A 42 -6.43 -11.43 3.79
CA ALA A 42 -7.02 -11.97 5.02
C ALA A 42 -6.47 -11.26 6.27
N SER A 43 -5.14 -11.12 6.34
CA SER A 43 -4.46 -10.44 7.46
C SER A 43 -4.86 -8.97 7.66
N PHE A 44 -5.43 -8.30 6.66
CA PHE A 44 -6.01 -6.96 6.81
C PHE A 44 -7.48 -7.04 7.20
N ARG A 45 -8.25 -7.88 6.51
CA ARG A 45 -9.70 -8.03 6.72
C ARG A 45 -10.07 -8.56 8.10
N GLU A 46 -9.22 -9.39 8.66
CA GLU A 46 -9.38 -9.99 9.99
C GLU A 46 -8.91 -9.05 11.11
N LEU A 47 -8.32 -7.89 10.80
CA LEU A 47 -8.00 -6.90 11.81
C LEU A 47 -9.28 -6.37 12.46
N PRO A 48 -9.24 -6.08 13.78
CA PRO A 48 -10.27 -5.28 14.42
C PRO A 48 -10.50 -3.96 13.64
N PRO A 49 -11.76 -3.49 13.49
CA PRO A 49 -12.07 -2.31 12.65
C PRO A 49 -11.28 -1.03 13.00
N GLU A 50 -10.94 -0.84 14.26
CA GLU A 50 -10.12 0.25 14.79
C GLU A 50 -8.66 0.20 14.33
N HIS A 51 -8.19 -0.96 13.83
CA HIS A 51 -6.83 -1.17 13.34
C HIS A 51 -6.75 -1.27 11.81
N GLN A 52 -7.88 -1.16 11.09
CA GLN A 52 -7.92 -1.09 9.63
C GLN A 52 -7.58 0.33 9.13
N THR A 53 -6.38 0.80 9.47
CA THR A 53 -5.97 2.19 9.30
C THR A 53 -4.91 2.39 8.23
N VAL A 54 -4.60 3.65 7.91
CA VAL A 54 -3.48 4.04 7.05
C VAL A 54 -2.17 3.44 7.55
N LEU A 55 -1.95 3.36 8.87
CA LEU A 55 -0.75 2.74 9.46
C LEU A 55 -0.65 1.25 9.14
N ALA A 56 -1.75 0.49 9.20
CA ALA A 56 -1.75 -0.91 8.82
C ALA A 56 -1.38 -1.11 7.34
N ILE A 57 -1.83 -0.21 6.46
CA ILE A 57 -1.41 -0.19 5.06
C ILE A 57 0.07 0.15 4.92
N LYS A 58 0.57 1.18 5.61
CA LYS A 58 2.01 1.52 5.62
C LYS A 58 2.88 0.35 6.05
N ARG A 59 2.46 -0.40 7.07
CA ARG A 59 3.11 -1.66 7.49
C ARG A 59 3.10 -2.69 6.37
N GLY A 60 1.94 -2.92 5.75
CA GLY A 60 1.80 -3.82 4.60
C GLY A 60 2.67 -3.46 3.39
N MET A 61 2.84 -2.16 3.14
CA MET A 61 3.74 -1.66 2.10
C MET A 61 5.22 -1.94 2.40
N ALA A 62 5.62 -1.87 3.67
CA ALA A 62 6.97 -2.22 4.09
C ALA A 62 7.22 -3.73 4.04
N SER A 63 6.21 -4.52 4.41
CA SER A 63 6.15 -5.98 4.23
C SER A 63 4.72 -6.48 4.46
N PRO A 64 4.14 -7.30 3.57
CA PRO A 64 2.79 -7.84 3.75
C PRO A 64 2.61 -8.63 5.06
N ALA A 65 3.68 -9.18 5.63
CA ALA A 65 3.65 -9.91 6.90
C ALA A 65 3.40 -9.01 8.13
N LEU A 66 3.60 -7.69 8.00
CA LEU A 66 3.43 -6.73 9.10
C LEU A 66 2.01 -6.14 9.19
N ILE A 67 1.15 -6.42 8.22
CA ILE A 67 -0.23 -5.89 8.20
C ILE A 67 -0.97 -6.25 9.49
N GLY A 68 -0.89 -7.53 9.88
CA GLY A 68 -1.56 -8.06 11.06
C GLY A 68 -0.91 -7.68 12.39
N ASP A 69 0.28 -7.06 12.37
CA ASP A 69 1.03 -6.74 13.59
C ASP A 69 0.60 -5.38 14.17
N TYR A 70 -0.69 -5.26 14.46
CA TYR A 70 -1.27 -4.02 15.01
C TYR A 70 -0.76 -3.72 16.42
N ALA A 71 -0.47 -4.77 17.20
CA ALA A 71 0.13 -4.71 18.54
C ALA A 71 1.64 -4.42 18.55
N GLU A 72 2.29 -4.34 17.38
CA GLU A 72 3.72 -4.08 17.23
C GLU A 72 4.62 -5.04 18.01
N ALA A 73 4.27 -6.32 18.00
CA ALA A 73 5.11 -7.37 18.57
C ALA A 73 6.45 -7.44 17.84
N GLN A 74 6.49 -7.13 16.53
CA GLN A 74 7.72 -7.10 15.76
C GLN A 74 8.37 -5.72 15.79
N GLY A 75 9.68 -5.67 16.05
CA GLY A 75 10.45 -4.41 16.04
C GLY A 75 10.37 -3.66 14.70
N ARG A 76 10.21 -4.40 13.58
CA ARG A 76 10.05 -3.80 12.25
C ARG A 76 8.75 -3.01 12.10
N SER A 77 7.68 -3.38 12.80
CA SER A 77 6.42 -2.63 12.82
C SER A 77 6.59 -1.28 13.50
N LYS A 78 7.33 -1.23 14.62
CA LYS A 78 7.68 0.02 15.33
C LYS A 78 8.52 0.93 14.45
N VAL A 79 9.54 0.39 13.79
CA VAL A 79 10.36 1.15 12.83
C VAL A 79 9.50 1.71 11.71
N THR A 80 8.54 0.92 11.20
CA THR A 80 7.64 1.37 10.13
C THR A 80 6.72 2.50 10.60
N ARG A 81 6.18 2.44 11.83
CA ARG A 81 5.43 3.56 12.43
C ARG A 81 6.31 4.81 12.51
N ASN A 82 7.48 4.73 13.12
CA ASN A 82 8.36 5.88 13.29
C ASN A 82 8.73 6.53 11.95
N ASN A 83 8.97 5.73 10.92
CA ASN A 83 9.25 6.25 9.58
C ASN A 83 8.00 6.89 8.93
N ALA A 84 6.81 6.33 9.16
CA ALA A 84 5.56 6.91 8.67
C ALA A 84 5.25 8.25 9.36
N GLU A 85 5.46 8.36 10.67
CA GLU A 85 5.30 9.60 11.44
C GLU A 85 6.26 10.68 10.96
N LYS A 86 7.56 10.35 10.82
CA LYS A 86 8.55 11.27 10.26
C LYS A 86 8.17 11.76 8.86
N ALA A 87 7.69 10.84 8.01
CA ALA A 87 7.26 11.20 6.66
C ALA A 87 6.03 12.11 6.67
N ALA A 88 5.03 11.83 7.52
CA ALA A 88 3.84 12.68 7.66
C ALA A 88 4.21 14.10 8.08
N LEU A 89 5.04 14.24 9.12
CA LEU A 89 5.51 15.53 9.60
C LEU A 89 6.33 16.28 8.54
N ALA A 90 7.18 15.59 7.78
CA ALA A 90 7.99 16.19 6.72
C ALA A 90 7.15 16.80 5.58
N VAL A 91 5.92 16.31 5.37
CA VAL A 91 4.98 16.85 4.38
C VAL A 91 3.87 17.70 5.01
N GLY A 92 4.00 18.07 6.29
CA GLY A 92 3.05 18.94 6.99
C GLY A 92 1.71 18.29 7.33
N LEU A 93 1.67 16.96 7.48
CA LEU A 93 0.48 16.23 7.91
C LEU A 93 0.49 15.95 9.41
N GLU A 94 -0.68 16.03 10.03
CA GLU A 94 -0.93 15.59 11.40
C GLU A 94 -0.78 14.07 11.55
N LEU A 95 -0.27 13.61 12.69
CA LEU A 95 -0.05 12.17 12.93
C LEU A 95 -1.34 11.36 12.94
N SER A 96 -2.46 11.99 13.29
CA SER A 96 -3.80 11.40 13.27
C SER A 96 -4.21 10.86 11.89
N VAL A 97 -3.55 11.30 10.82
CA VAL A 97 -3.74 10.74 9.48
C VAL A 97 -3.41 9.24 9.43
N LEU A 98 -2.48 8.77 10.27
CA LEU A 98 -2.08 7.37 10.33
C LEU A 98 -3.16 6.47 10.95
N ASP A 99 -4.03 7.04 11.78
CA ASP A 99 -5.15 6.36 12.43
C ASP A 99 -6.44 6.43 11.61
N GLN A 100 -6.44 7.18 10.51
CA GLN A 100 -7.59 7.23 9.61
C GLN A 100 -7.90 5.84 9.07
N ARG A 101 -9.17 5.45 9.16
CA ARG A 101 -9.64 4.18 8.61
C ARG A 101 -9.60 4.22 7.10
N ILE A 102 -9.17 3.11 6.54
CA ILE A 102 -9.11 2.92 5.10
C ILE A 102 -10.49 2.46 4.61
N PRO A 103 -11.10 3.13 3.61
CA PRO A 103 -12.39 2.68 3.08
C PRO A 103 -12.25 1.31 2.42
N LEU A 104 -13.09 0.36 2.83
CA LEU A 104 -13.10 -0.98 2.23
C LEU A 104 -13.76 -0.99 0.84
N ALA A 105 -14.68 -0.05 0.60
CA ALA A 105 -15.24 0.22 -0.71
C ALA A 105 -14.26 1.09 -1.51
N TRP A 106 -13.42 0.45 -2.33
CA TRP A 106 -12.42 1.17 -3.13
C TRP A 106 -13.05 1.76 -4.39
N PRO A 107 -12.71 3.01 -4.78
CA PRO A 107 -13.16 3.55 -6.05
C PRO A 107 -12.65 2.66 -7.20
N ARG A 108 -13.53 2.39 -8.17
CA ARG A 108 -13.09 1.81 -9.45
C ARG A 108 -12.27 2.88 -10.16
N TYR A 109 -10.96 2.66 -10.31
CA TYR A 109 -10.10 3.50 -11.13
C TYR A 109 -10.01 2.87 -12.53
N PRO A 110 -10.67 3.45 -13.56
CA PRO A 110 -10.71 2.85 -14.91
C PRO A 110 -9.30 2.58 -15.47
N GLY A 111 -8.37 3.52 -15.26
CA GLY A 111 -6.99 3.39 -15.73
C GLY A 111 -6.17 2.25 -15.09
N ALA A 112 -6.61 1.71 -13.94
CA ALA A 112 -5.97 0.52 -13.35
C ALA A 112 -6.28 -0.75 -14.14
N LEU A 113 -7.52 -0.88 -14.64
CA LEU A 113 -7.95 -1.99 -15.48
C LEU A 113 -7.34 -1.90 -16.89
N GLU A 114 -7.07 -0.69 -17.38
CA GLU A 114 -6.39 -0.49 -18.66
C GLU A 114 -4.88 -0.79 -18.59
N LEU A 115 -4.26 -0.63 -17.41
CA LEU A 115 -2.85 -0.92 -17.17
C LEU A 115 -2.59 -2.38 -16.74
N VAL A 116 -3.59 -3.06 -16.20
CA VAL A 116 -3.54 -4.47 -15.78
C VAL A 116 -4.66 -5.22 -16.51
N PRO A 117 -4.36 -5.91 -17.64
CA PRO A 117 -5.34 -6.67 -18.40
C PRO A 117 -5.87 -7.90 -17.65
#